data_AF-A0A845QW43-F1
#
_entry.id   AF-A0A845QW43-F1
#
_cell.length_a   1.000
_cell.length_b   1.000
_cell.length_c   1.000
_cell.angle_alpha   90.00
_cell.angle_beta   90.00
_cell.angle_gamma   90.00
#
_symmetry.space_group_name_H-M   'P 1'
#
loop_
_entity.id
_entity.type
_entity.pdbx_description
1 polymer ?
#
loop_
_entity_poly.entity_id
_entity_poly.type
_entity_poly.pdbx_seq_one_letter_code
_entity_poly.pdbx_strand_id
1 'polypeptide(L)' 'MIVVDYNCKICGGNDKDSIDFLGSKICKSCVNKISSTDVYDTINYEYYKANIKKMWLDYIAN' A
#
# COMPACT_ATOMS: atom_id res chain seq x y z
N MET A 1 22.13 14.23 -2.37
CA MET A 1 21.72 12.93 -1.80
C MET A 1 20.26 12.73 -2.17
N ILE A 2 19.98 11.94 -3.21
CA ILE A 2 18.60 11.66 -3.62
C ILE A 2 18.09 10.60 -2.65
N VAL A 3 17.17 10.98 -1.76
CA VAL A 3 16.47 10.03 -0.89
C VAL A 3 15.50 9.28 -1.81
N VAL A 4 15.91 8.12 -2.29
CA VAL A 4 14.98 7.20 -2.95
C VAL A 4 14.16 6.60 -1.80
N ASP A 5 12.96 7.12 -1.58
CA ASP A 5 12.07 6.60 -0.55
C ASP A 5 11.66 5.17 -0.94
N TYR A 6 12.27 4.18 -0.28
CA TYR A 6 11.86 2.77 -0.35
C TYR A 6 10.63 2.49 0.54
N ASN A 7 9.97 3.55 1.00
CA ASN A 7 8.91 3.48 1.97
C ASN A 7 7.64 2.91 1.34
N CYS A 8 7.10 1.86 1.97
CA CYS A 8 5.79 1.33 1.64
C CYS A 8 4.74 2.44 1.73
N LYS A 9 3.99 2.65 0.65
CA LYS A 9 2.97 3.70 0.57
C LYS A 9 1.83 3.54 1.58
N ILE A 10 1.65 2.34 2.14
CA ILE A 10 0.64 2.03 3.17
C ILE A 10 1.14 2.34 4.59
N CYS A 11 2.25 1.71 4.99
CA CYS A 11 2.72 1.74 6.38
C CYS A 11 3.96 2.61 6.63
N GLY A 12 4.57 3.17 5.58
CA GLY A 12 5.83 3.91 5.66
C GLY A 12 7.06 3.06 5.98
N GLY A 13 6.92 1.73 6.04
CA GLY A 13 8.04 0.83 6.37
C GLY A 13 9.03 0.67 5.21
N ASN A 14 10.31 0.51 5.55
CA ASN A 14 11.43 0.31 4.61
C ASN A 14 11.73 -1.18 4.37
N ASP A 15 10.72 -1.93 3.96
CA ASP A 15 10.91 -3.35 3.62
C ASP A 15 11.54 -3.49 2.24
N LYS A 16 12.57 -4.35 2.12
CA LYS A 16 13.24 -4.61 0.83
C LYS A 16 12.35 -5.41 -0.11
N ASP A 17 11.54 -6.30 0.46
CA ASP A 17 10.58 -7.11 -0.28
C ASP A 17 9.29 -6.30 -0.51
N SER A 18 9.11 -5.84 -1.74
CA SER A 18 7.96 -5.01 -2.14
C SER A 18 7.47 -5.36 -3.54
N ILE A 19 6.23 -4.99 -3.82
CA ILE A 19 5.68 -4.96 -5.18
C ILE A 19 5.58 -3.51 -5.65
N ASP A 20 5.70 -3.31 -6.95
CA ASP A 20 5.21 -2.09 -7.60
C ASP A 20 3.70 -2.27 -7.85
N PHE A 21 2.90 -1.37 -7.30
CA PHE A 21 1.48 -1.30 -7.55
C PHE A 21 1.12 0.13 -7.93
N LEU A 22 0.73 0.32 -9.20
CA LEU A 22 0.36 1.62 -9.76
C LEU A 22 1.46 2.69 -9.60
N GLY A 23 2.73 2.31 -9.77
CA GLY A 23 3.88 3.21 -9.61
C GLY A 23 4.21 3.54 -8.14
N SER A 24 3.55 2.88 -7.19
CA SER A 24 3.82 3.00 -5.75
C SER A 24 4.37 1.69 -5.19
N LYS A 25 5.36 1.77 -4.31
CA LYS A 25 5.87 0.58 -3.60
C LYS A 25 4.95 0.18 -2.45
N ILE A 26 4.61 -1.12 -2.39
CA ILE A 26 3.91 -1.72 -1.24
C ILE A 26 4.77 -2.88 -0.72
N CYS A 27 5.12 -2.85 0.57
CA CYS A 27 5.87 -3.94 1.18
C CYS A 27 5.05 -5.23 1.23
N LYS A 28 5.74 -6.37 1.17
CA LYS A 28 5.13 -7.70 1.18
C LYS A 28 4.25 -7.94 2.41
N SER A 29 4.63 -7.40 3.58
CA SER A 29 3.80 -7.46 4.79
C SER A 29 2.43 -6.78 4.59
N CYS A 30 2.39 -5.61 3.97
CA CYS A 30 1.13 -4.93 3.66
C CYS A 30 0.32 -5.69 2.60
N VAL A 31 0.97 -6.23 1.55
CA VAL A 31 0.28 -7.08 0.55
C VAL A 31 -0.39 -8.28 1.20
N ASN A 32 0.33 -8.98 2.09
CA ASN A 32 -0.20 -10.12 2.82
C ASN A 32 -1.39 -9.71 3.69
N LYS A 33 -1.28 -8.61 4.45
CA LYS A 33 -2.38 -8.11 5.27
C LYS A 33 -3.60 -7.73 4.42
N ILE A 34 -3.41 -7.01 3.32
CA ILE A 34 -4.50 -6.63 2.40
C ILE A 34 -5.21 -7.88 1.88
N SER A 35 -4.45 -8.86 1.39
CA SER A 35 -5.01 -10.08 0.78
C SER A 35 -5.65 -11.03 1.79
N SER A 36 -5.25 -10.98 3.07
CA SER A 36 -5.81 -11.81 4.14
C SER A 36 -6.82 -11.08 5.03
N THR A 37 -7.10 -9.79 4.80
CA THR A 37 -8.05 -9.03 5.64
C THR A 37 -9.45 -9.50 5.34
N ASP A 38 -10.14 -9.95 6.39
CA ASP A 38 -11.54 -10.33 6.33
C ASP A 38 -12.43 -9.09 6.14
N VAL A 39 -13.49 -9.20 5.33
CA VAL A 39 -14.46 -8.12 5.10
C VAL A 39 -15.24 -7.72 6.35
N TYR A 40 -15.33 -8.59 7.35
CA TYR A 40 -15.97 -8.34 8.64
C TYR A 40 -15.02 -7.65 9.64
N ASP A 41 -13.71 -7.59 9.39
CA ASP A 41 -12.79 -6.69 10.10
C ASP A 41 -12.95 -5.28 9.53
N THR A 42 -14.02 -4.61 9.96
CA THR A 42 -14.46 -3.33 9.39
C THR A 42 -13.38 -2.25 9.45
N ILE A 43 -12.55 -2.24 10.49
CA ILE A 43 -11.49 -1.23 10.66
C ILE A 43 -10.37 -1.46 9.65
N ASN A 44 -9.80 -2.67 9.62
CA ASN A 44 -8.68 -2.95 8.72
C ASN A 44 -9.13 -2.97 7.26
N TYR A 45 -10.31 -3.51 6.98
CA TYR A 45 -10.85 -3.57 5.63
C TYR A 45 -11.05 -2.17 5.04
N GLU A 46 -11.72 -1.26 5.76
CA GLU A 46 -11.92 0.10 5.26
C GLU A 46 -10.62 0.89 5.19
N TYR A 47 -9.67 0.67 6.13
CA TYR A 47 -8.34 1.26 6.06
C TYR A 47 -7.60 0.86 4.76
N TYR A 48 -7.52 -0.44 4.47
CA TYR A 48 -6.81 -0.90 3.26
C TYR A 48 -7.53 -0.50 1.98
N LYS A 49 -8.87 -0.61 1.95
CA LYS A 49 -9.70 -0.16 0.82
C LYS A 49 -9.53 1.33 0.52
N ALA A 50 -9.51 2.18 1.54
CA ALA A 50 -9.30 3.62 1.36
C ALA A 50 -7.91 3.93 0.77
N ASN A 51 -6.86 3.24 1.24
CA ASN A 51 -5.52 3.42 0.71
C ASN A 51 -5.39 2.94 -0.75
N ILE A 52 -5.95 1.78 -1.09
CA ILE A 52 -5.96 1.27 -2.48
C ILE A 52 -6.72 2.25 -3.38
N LYS A 53 -7.88 2.75 -2.93
CA LYS A 53 -8.66 3.75 -3.68
C LYS A 53 -7.85 5.03 -3.92
N LYS A 54 -7.13 5.51 -2.89
CA LYS A 54 -6.26 6.68 -3.03
C LYS A 54 -5.15 6.45 -4.05
N MET A 55 -4.50 5.28 -4.05
CA MET A 55 -3.47 4.93 -5.05
C MET A 55 -4.03 4.92 -6.47
N TRP A 56 -5.24 4.39 -6.69
CA TRP A 56 -5.90 4.47 -7.99
C TRP A 56 -6.15 5.90 -8.45
N LEU A 57 -6.64 6.76 -7.55
CA LEU A 57 -6.86 8.17 -7.86
C LEU A 57 -5.55 8.89 -8.19
N ASP A 58 -4.50 8.66 -7.39
CA ASP A 58 -3.17 9.23 -7.62
C ASP A 58 -2.59 8.75 -8.97
N TYR A 59 -2.83 7.50 -9.38
CA TYR A 59 -2.37 6.96 -10.66
C TYR A 59 -3.10 7.54 -11.86
N ILE A 60 -4.42 7.73 -11.77
CA ILE A 60 -5.24 8.29 -12.87
C ILE A 60 -5.05 9.81 -13.01
N ALA A 61 -4.74 10.50 -11.91
CA ALA A 61 -4.52 11.94 -11.91
C ALA A 61 -3.14 12.37 -12.45
N ASN A 62 -2.22 11.43 -12.66
CA ASN A 62 -0.91 11.64 -13.28
C ASN A 62 -0.91 11.20 -14.74
#